data_AF-A0A8S4AGT4-F1
#
_entry.id   AF-A0A8S4AGT4-F1
#
_cell.length_a   1.000
_cell.length_b   1.000
_cell.length_c   1.000
_cell.angle_alpha   90.00
_cell.angle_beta   90.00
_cell.angle_gamma   90.00
#
_symmetry.space_group_name_H-M   'P 1'
#
loop_
_entity.id
_entity.type
_entity.pdbx_description
1 polymer ?
#
loop_
_entity_poly.entity_id
_entity_poly.type
_entity_poly.pdbx_seq_one_letter_code
_entity_poly.pdbx_strand_id
1 'polypeptide(L)'
;YKVAITKHKDSEQTCSSLYNQNDMWSPAVDFSKYIEDNESIENEDLVAWVTTGFLHIPHAEDIPNTVTVGNGGGVLLRPHNYFNEDPSIHSADAVYFSPGDEESCENNRMACYAEEICRPTLEPFTYHGFEGVMKFEDWE
;
A
#
# COMPACT_ATOMS: atom_id res chain seq x y z
N TYR A 1 17.52 4.74 -7.66
CA TYR A 1 16.71 4.47 -8.87
C TYR A 1 15.25 4.75 -8.56
N LYS A 2 14.44 5.29 -9.48
CA LYS A 2 12.97 5.39 -9.24
C LYS A 2 12.34 4.00 -9.30
N VAL A 3 12.67 3.27 -10.36
CA VAL A 3 12.35 1.86 -10.58
C VAL A 3 13.62 1.18 -11.11
N ALA A 4 13.88 -0.04 -10.67
CA ALA A 4 14.89 -0.94 -11.23
C ALA A 4 14.29 -2.34 -11.37
N ILE A 5 14.66 -3.07 -12.42
CA ILE A 5 14.20 -4.43 -12.70
C ILE A 5 15.42 -5.33 -12.70
N THR A 6 15.38 -6.40 -11.91
CA THR A 6 16.47 -7.40 -11.85
C THR A 6 15.89 -8.80 -12.05
N LYS A 7 16.74 -9.74 -12.46
CA LYS A 7 16.38 -11.16 -12.46
C LYS A 7 16.27 -11.65 -11.00
N HIS A 8 15.29 -12.50 -10.70
CA HIS A 8 15.12 -13.07 -9.37
C HIS A 8 16.29 -14.02 -9.03
N LYS A 9 16.85 -13.88 -7.81
CA LYS A 9 17.86 -14.78 -7.25
C LYS A 9 17.64 -14.98 -5.76
N ASP A 10 17.78 -16.22 -5.29
CA ASP A 10 17.65 -16.55 -3.86
C ASP A 10 18.70 -15.85 -2.97
N SER A 11 19.80 -15.38 -3.55
CA SER A 11 20.85 -14.60 -2.87
C SER A 11 20.56 -13.09 -2.78
N GLU A 12 19.53 -12.59 -3.46
CA GLU A 12 19.21 -11.15 -3.63
C GLU A 12 17.84 -10.79 -3.04
N GLN A 13 17.50 -11.36 -1.88
CA GLN A 13 16.15 -11.27 -1.28
C GLN A 13 15.78 -9.87 -0.75
N THR A 14 16.78 -9.02 -0.48
CA THR A 14 16.60 -7.72 0.17
C THR A 14 17.50 -6.68 -0.50
N CYS A 15 17.09 -5.41 -0.52
CA CYS A 15 17.89 -4.31 -1.06
C CYS A 15 18.73 -3.57 0.00
N SER A 16 18.72 -4.03 1.25
CA SER A 16 19.46 -3.45 2.36
C SER A 16 19.66 -4.49 3.48
N SER A 17 20.36 -4.11 4.54
CA SER A 17 20.60 -4.93 5.74
C SER A 17 20.61 -4.07 7.00
N LEU A 18 20.31 -4.67 8.15
CA LEU A 18 20.44 -4.03 9.47
C LEU A 18 21.86 -3.48 9.70
N TYR A 19 22.87 -4.10 9.09
CA TYR A 19 24.27 -3.74 9.27
C TYR A 19 24.74 -2.60 8.35
N ASN A 20 23.99 -2.27 7.30
CA ASN A 20 24.37 -1.22 6.34
C ASN A 20 24.49 0.17 6.98
N GLN A 21 23.77 0.42 8.08
CA GLN A 21 23.79 1.72 8.76
C GLN A 21 25.17 2.05 9.37
N ASN A 22 25.90 1.04 9.86
CA ASN A 22 27.10 1.26 10.66
C ASN A 22 28.40 1.10 9.85
N ASP A 23 28.34 0.56 8.63
CA ASP A 23 29.45 0.54 7.69
C ASP A 23 28.95 0.89 6.28
N MET A 24 29.06 2.17 5.93
CA MET A 24 28.57 2.68 4.66
C MET A 24 29.57 2.48 3.51
N TRP A 25 30.84 2.17 3.81
CA TRP A 25 31.87 1.95 2.79
C TRP A 25 31.97 0.48 2.38
N SER A 26 31.59 -0.44 3.28
CA SER A 26 31.50 -1.87 3.00
C SER A 26 30.15 -2.44 3.49
N PRO A 27 29.03 -2.05 2.84
CA PRO A 27 27.72 -2.49 3.27
C PRO A 27 27.55 -4.01 3.10
N ALA A 28 26.80 -4.64 4.00
CA ALA A 28 26.50 -6.06 3.94
C ALA A 28 25.64 -6.42 2.71
N VAL A 29 24.78 -5.50 2.28
CA VAL A 29 24.01 -5.61 1.03
C VAL A 29 24.21 -4.33 0.21
N ASP A 30 24.70 -4.48 -1.02
CA ASP A 30 24.90 -3.39 -1.96
C ASP A 30 23.99 -3.57 -3.17
N PHE A 31 22.92 -2.77 -3.24
CA PHE A 31 21.90 -2.90 -4.27
C PHE A 31 22.43 -2.61 -5.69
N SER A 32 23.48 -1.79 -5.86
CA SER A 32 23.97 -1.48 -7.21
C SER A 32 24.50 -2.72 -7.92
N LYS A 33 25.03 -3.69 -7.17
CA LYS A 33 25.56 -4.96 -7.69
C LYS A 33 24.52 -5.81 -8.41
N TYR A 34 23.23 -5.68 -8.06
CA TYR A 34 22.14 -6.43 -8.70
C TYR A 34 21.81 -5.88 -10.11
N ILE A 35 22.34 -4.70 -10.44
CA ILE A 35 22.14 -4.03 -11.74
C ILE A 35 23.43 -4.06 -12.55
N GLU A 36 24.58 -3.91 -11.89
CA GLU A 36 25.91 -3.87 -12.52
C GLU A 36 26.27 -5.18 -13.25
N ASP A 37 25.69 -6.31 -12.84
CA ASP A 37 25.90 -7.61 -13.50
C ASP A 37 25.27 -7.69 -14.91
N ASN A 38 24.35 -6.76 -15.24
CA ASN A 38 23.73 -6.59 -16.55
C ASN A 38 23.18 -7.92 -17.12
N GLU A 39 22.52 -8.71 -16.27
CA GLU A 39 21.86 -9.93 -16.70
C GLU A 39 20.68 -9.65 -17.65
N SER A 40 20.39 -10.61 -18.52
CA SER A 40 19.20 -10.52 -19.38
C SER A 40 17.94 -10.55 -18.51
N ILE A 41 16.97 -9.70 -18.87
CA ILE A 41 15.63 -9.65 -18.28
C ILE A 41 14.55 -10.14 -19.25
N GLU A 42 14.93 -10.64 -20.42
CA GLU A 42 14.00 -11.14 -21.42
C GLU A 42 13.47 -12.53 -21.05
N ASN A 43 12.17 -12.63 -20.78
CA ASN A 43 11.48 -13.89 -20.46
C ASN A 43 12.09 -14.65 -19.27
N GLU A 44 12.41 -13.89 -18.22
CA GLU A 44 12.95 -14.38 -16.96
C GLU A 44 11.96 -14.15 -15.81
N ASP A 45 12.25 -14.72 -14.64
CA ASP A 45 11.60 -14.33 -13.40
C ASP A 45 12.18 -12.99 -12.93
N LEU A 46 11.32 -11.98 -12.73
CA LEU A 46 11.73 -10.59 -12.55
C LEU A 46 11.25 -10.03 -11.22
N VAL A 47 12.10 -9.22 -10.60
CA VAL A 47 11.79 -8.42 -9.41
C VAL A 47 11.81 -6.93 -9.77
N ALA A 48 10.72 -6.23 -9.43
CA ALA A 48 10.64 -4.78 -9.57
C ALA A 48 10.93 -4.10 -8.22
N TRP A 49 12.00 -3.32 -8.17
CA TRP A 49 12.40 -2.52 -7.02
C TRP A 49 11.96 -1.08 -7.21
N VAL A 50 11.10 -0.58 -6.32
CA VAL A 50 10.46 0.74 -6.45
C VAL A 50 10.86 1.64 -5.29
N THR A 51 11.37 2.83 -5.60
CA THR A 51 11.66 3.87 -4.60
C THR A 51 10.58 4.94 -4.63
N THR A 52 9.95 5.21 -3.49
CA THR A 52 9.01 6.32 -3.29
C THR A 52 9.50 7.21 -2.16
N GLY A 53 9.19 8.50 -2.22
CA GLY A 53 9.63 9.47 -1.23
C GLY A 53 9.27 10.90 -1.62
N PHE A 54 9.55 11.84 -0.72
CA PHE A 54 9.25 13.26 -0.90
C PHE A 54 10.29 14.12 -0.19
N LEU A 55 10.41 15.38 -0.62
CA LEU A 55 11.17 16.39 0.11
C LEU A 55 10.30 16.91 1.26
N HIS A 56 10.80 16.84 2.49
CA HIS A 56 10.14 17.42 3.66
C HIS A 56 10.90 18.67 4.12
N ILE A 57 10.29 19.84 3.95
CA ILE A 57 10.72 21.10 4.59
C ILE A 57 9.72 21.36 5.71
N PRO A 58 10.07 21.10 6.98
CA PRO A 58 9.14 21.27 8.07
C PRO A 58 8.63 22.70 8.19
N HIS A 59 7.36 22.86 8.57
CA HIS A 59 6.73 24.17 8.77
C HIS A 59 5.83 24.19 10.01
N ALA A 60 5.22 25.34 10.33
CA ALA A 60 4.53 25.54 11.60
C ALA A 60 3.36 24.55 11.82
N GLU A 61 2.68 24.17 10.75
CA GLU A 61 1.57 23.22 10.76
C GLU A 61 2.00 21.76 11.00
N ASP A 62 3.30 21.45 11.02
CA ASP A 62 3.83 20.14 11.45
C ASP A 62 3.89 19.97 12.98
N ILE A 63 3.53 21.00 13.75
CA ILE A 63 3.50 20.96 15.22
C ILE A 63 2.06 20.73 15.70
N PRO A 64 1.79 19.74 16.58
CA PRO A 64 2.75 18.89 17.30
C PRO A 64 3.22 17.65 16.54
N ASN A 65 2.54 17.28 15.45
CA ASN A 65 2.87 16.13 14.62
C ASN A 65 2.67 16.48 13.15
N THR A 66 3.54 15.97 12.29
CA THR A 66 3.32 15.98 10.85
C THR A 66 2.05 15.20 10.51
N VAL A 67 1.20 15.81 9.70
CA VAL A 67 -0.10 15.23 9.33
C VAL A 67 0.04 14.17 8.24
N THR A 68 -0.92 13.24 8.15
CA THR A 68 -0.93 12.20 7.11
C THR A 68 -1.47 12.71 5.76
N VAL A 69 -2.28 13.77 5.76
CA VAL A 69 -2.88 14.34 4.55
C VAL A 69 -1.78 14.89 3.65
N GLY A 70 -1.70 14.39 2.42
CA GLY A 70 -0.69 14.80 1.44
C GLY A 70 0.69 14.14 1.59
N ASN A 71 0.96 13.47 2.72
CA ASN A 71 2.22 12.76 2.99
C ASN A 71 2.19 11.27 2.59
N GLY A 72 1.25 10.89 1.72
CA GLY A 72 1.20 9.55 1.16
C GLY A 72 2.26 9.34 0.07
N GLY A 73 2.96 8.21 0.13
CA GLY A 73 3.87 7.74 -0.92
C GLY A 73 3.54 6.30 -1.28
N GLY A 74 3.59 5.96 -2.56
CA GLY A 74 3.29 4.59 -3.00
C GLY A 74 3.21 4.45 -4.51
N VAL A 75 2.85 3.25 -4.95
CA VAL A 75 2.62 2.90 -6.35
C VAL A 75 1.37 2.04 -6.49
N LEU A 76 0.81 2.03 -7.69
CA LEU A 76 -0.34 1.20 -8.04
C LEU A 76 0.10 0.16 -9.09
N LEU A 77 -0.20 -1.10 -8.84
CA LEU A 77 -0.12 -2.16 -9.84
C LEU A 77 -1.48 -2.26 -10.53
N ARG A 78 -1.51 -2.00 -11.83
CA ARG A 78 -2.74 -1.99 -12.62
C ARG A 78 -2.67 -3.05 -13.72
N PRO A 79 -3.74 -3.84 -13.92
CA PRO A 79 -3.78 -4.77 -15.04
C PRO A 79 -3.66 -4.00 -16.36
N HIS A 80 -2.82 -4.47 -17.26
CA HIS A 80 -2.65 -3.89 -18.59
C HIS A 80 -2.66 -5.02 -19.63
N ASN A 81 -3.77 -5.16 -20.37
CA ASN A 81 -4.03 -6.29 -21.28
C ASN A 81 -3.95 -7.67 -20.60
N TYR A 82 -4.19 -7.73 -19.28
CA TYR A 82 -4.18 -8.98 -18.52
C TYR A 82 -5.54 -9.71 -18.62
N PHE A 83 -6.64 -8.95 -18.66
CA PHE A 83 -8.00 -9.47 -18.80
C PHE A 83 -8.57 -9.14 -20.19
N ASN A 84 -9.59 -9.89 -20.62
CA ASN A 84 -10.30 -9.64 -21.88
C ASN A 84 -11.25 -8.43 -21.82
N GLU A 85 -11.63 -8.00 -20.61
CA GLU A 85 -12.51 -6.86 -20.34
C GLU A 85 -12.21 -6.32 -18.93
N ASP A 86 -12.85 -5.22 -18.54
CA ASP A 86 -12.74 -4.71 -17.17
C ASP A 86 -13.34 -5.73 -16.18
N PRO A 87 -12.56 -6.30 -15.25
CA PRO A 87 -13.07 -7.27 -14.28
C PRO A 87 -14.17 -6.69 -13.37
N SER A 88 -14.28 -5.36 -13.25
CA SER A 88 -15.31 -4.72 -12.41
C SER A 88 -16.74 -4.85 -12.96
N ILE A 89 -16.90 -5.17 -14.25
CA ILE A 89 -18.22 -5.33 -14.89
C ILE A 89 -19.06 -6.47 -14.29
N HIS A 90 -18.39 -7.48 -13.71
CA HIS A 90 -19.03 -8.63 -13.04
C HIS A 90 -19.21 -8.42 -11.53
N SER A 91 -19.07 -7.18 -11.04
CA SER A 91 -19.26 -6.87 -9.62
C SER A 91 -20.70 -7.15 -9.19
N ALA A 92 -20.87 -7.92 -8.12
CA ALA A 92 -22.20 -8.14 -7.50
C ALA A 92 -22.80 -6.85 -6.90
N ASP A 93 -21.97 -5.82 -6.71
CA ASP A 93 -22.38 -4.50 -6.23
C ASP A 93 -22.57 -3.49 -7.38
N ALA A 94 -22.39 -3.90 -8.63
CA ALA A 94 -22.75 -3.06 -9.77
C ALA A 94 -24.27 -2.84 -9.82
N VAL A 95 -24.69 -1.63 -10.16
CA VAL A 95 -26.09 -1.25 -10.29
C VAL A 95 -26.33 -0.66 -11.67
N TYR A 96 -27.32 -1.20 -12.37
CA TYR A 96 -27.82 -0.69 -13.65
C TYR A 96 -29.35 -0.69 -13.61
N PHE A 97 -29.99 0.42 -13.95
CA PHE A 97 -31.44 0.55 -14.05
C PHE A 97 -31.81 1.38 -15.27
N SER A 98 -32.97 1.11 -15.86
CA SER A 98 -33.47 1.87 -17.02
C SER A 98 -34.31 3.07 -16.55
N PRO A 99 -34.50 4.11 -17.38
CA PRO A 99 -35.43 5.19 -17.06
C PRO A 99 -36.84 4.64 -16.77
N GLY A 100 -37.43 5.03 -15.65
CA GLY A 100 -38.71 4.52 -15.15
C GLY A 100 -38.61 3.42 -14.07
N ASP A 101 -37.42 2.85 -13.84
CA ASP A 101 -37.18 1.85 -12.78
C ASP A 101 -36.63 2.46 -11.47
N GLU A 102 -36.63 3.79 -11.33
CA GLU A 102 -35.93 4.49 -10.24
C GLU A 102 -36.39 4.02 -8.85
N GLU A 103 -37.68 3.72 -8.70
CA GLU A 103 -38.31 3.32 -7.43
C GLU A 103 -38.49 1.78 -7.29
N SER A 104 -38.10 0.98 -8.29
CA SER A 104 -38.32 -0.46 -8.28
C SER A 104 -37.15 -1.21 -7.63
N CYS A 105 -37.34 -1.75 -6.42
CA CYS A 105 -36.32 -2.58 -5.75
C CYS A 105 -35.94 -3.85 -6.55
N GLU A 106 -36.82 -4.36 -7.42
CA GLU A 106 -36.53 -5.53 -8.27
C GLU A 106 -35.41 -5.24 -9.29
N ASN A 107 -35.40 -4.02 -9.85
CA ASN A 107 -34.49 -3.63 -10.94
C ASN A 107 -33.41 -2.64 -10.49
N ASN A 108 -33.65 -1.91 -9.40
CA ASN A 108 -32.74 -0.92 -8.83
C ASN A 108 -32.44 -1.28 -7.36
N ARG A 109 -31.31 -1.95 -7.13
CA ARG A 109 -30.86 -2.32 -5.78
C ARG A 109 -30.71 -1.11 -4.85
N MET A 110 -30.49 0.10 -5.40
CA MET A 110 -30.46 1.33 -4.60
C MET A 110 -31.83 1.73 -4.03
N ALA A 111 -32.92 1.40 -4.74
CA ALA A 111 -34.28 1.64 -4.25
C ALA A 111 -34.60 0.78 -3.01
N CYS A 112 -34.05 -0.44 -2.92
CA CYS A 112 -34.21 -1.30 -1.74
C CYS A 112 -33.60 -0.68 -0.47
N TYR A 113 -32.50 0.06 -0.58
CA TYR A 113 -31.84 0.67 0.58
C TYR A 113 -32.68 1.78 1.24
N ALA A 114 -33.65 2.36 0.52
CA ALA A 114 -34.59 3.32 1.12
C ALA A 114 -35.58 2.63 2.08
N GLU A 115 -35.84 1.33 1.89
CA GLU A 115 -36.81 0.56 2.65
C GLU A 115 -36.16 -0.23 3.81
N GLU A 116 -34.89 -0.67 3.66
CA GLU A 116 -34.17 -1.46 4.66
C GLU A 116 -33.11 -0.64 5.42
N ILE A 117 -33.56 0.32 6.23
CA ILE A 117 -32.67 1.12 7.08
C ILE A 117 -32.38 0.36 8.39
N CYS A 118 -31.40 -0.55 8.35
CA CYS A 118 -30.83 -1.11 9.58
C CYS A 118 -29.52 -0.39 9.91
N ARG A 119 -29.43 0.17 11.13
CA ARG A 119 -28.19 0.73 11.68
C ARG A 119 -27.73 -0.18 12.82
N PRO A 120 -26.49 -0.70 12.78
CA PRO A 120 -25.99 -1.48 13.91
C PRO A 120 -25.83 -0.58 15.14
N THR A 121 -26.05 -1.15 16.33
CA THR A 121 -25.59 -0.54 17.58
C THR A 121 -24.07 -0.60 17.60
N LEU A 122 -23.41 0.55 17.72
CA LEU A 122 -21.96 0.62 17.80
C LEU A 122 -21.53 0.44 19.26
N GLU A 123 -20.76 -0.60 19.54
CA GLU A 123 -20.12 -0.78 20.84
C GLU A 123 -19.08 0.31 21.09
N PRO A 124 -18.84 0.71 22.35
CA PRO A 124 -17.78 1.65 22.69
C PRO A 124 -16.40 1.11 22.26
N PHE A 125 -15.56 2.00 21.73
CA PHE A 125 -14.17 1.69 21.43
C PHE A 125 -13.43 1.27 22.71
N THR A 126 -12.64 0.20 22.63
CA THR A 126 -11.78 -0.28 23.72
C THR A 126 -10.31 -0.13 23.35
N TYR A 127 -9.48 0.26 24.32
CA TYR A 127 -8.04 0.42 24.16
C TYR A 127 -7.32 -0.19 25.36
N HIS A 128 -6.49 -1.20 25.10
CA HIS A 128 -5.79 -1.97 26.14
C HIS A 128 -4.35 -1.47 26.40
N GLY A 129 -3.96 -0.34 25.81
CA GLY A 129 -2.60 0.20 25.95
C GLY A 129 -1.58 -0.59 25.15
N PHE A 130 -0.32 -0.49 25.58
CA PHE A 130 0.81 -1.21 25.02
C PHE A 130 1.41 -2.15 26.09
N GLU A 131 1.70 -3.40 25.73
CA GLU A 131 2.49 -4.31 26.58
C GLU A 131 4.00 -4.08 26.35
N GLY A 132 4.82 -4.20 27.40
CA GLY A 132 6.29 -4.14 27.27
C GLY A 132 6.91 -2.74 27.15
N VAL A 133 6.17 -1.66 27.45
CA VAL A 133 6.79 -0.34 27.61
C VAL A 133 7.73 -0.41 28.82
N MET A 134 9.04 -0.25 28.60
CA MET A 134 9.99 -0.10 29.71
C MET A 134 9.48 1.03 30.60
N LYS A 135 9.12 0.70 31.85
CA LYS A 135 8.84 1.71 32.85
C LYS A 135 10.17 2.39 33.16
N PHE A 136 10.27 3.68 32.90
CA PHE A 136 11.45 4.50 33.23
C PHE A 136 11.70 4.65 34.74
N GLU A 137 10.92 3.96 35.57
CA GLU A 137 11.00 4.00 37.04
C GLU A 137 12.14 3.11 37.59
N ASP A 138 12.79 2.28 36.77
CA ASP A 138 13.83 1.34 37.22
C ASP A 138 15.28 1.90 37.09
N TRP A 139 15.47 3.22 37.03
CA TRP A 139 16.79 3.87 36.86
C TRP A 139 17.33 4.60 38.12
N GLU A 140 16.88 4.22 39.31
CA GLU A 140 17.50 4.66 40.58
C GLU A 140 18.64 3.73 41.05
#